data_AF-A0A3D8YUJ1-F1
#
_entry.id   AF-A0A3D8YUJ1-F1
#
_cell.length_a   1.000
_cell.length_b   1.000
_cell.length_c   1.000
_cell.angle_alpha   90.00
_cell.angle_beta   90.00
_cell.angle_gamma   90.00
#
_symmetry.space_group_name_H-M   'P 1'
#
loop_
_entity.id
_entity.type
_entity.pdbx_description
1 polymer ?
#
loop_
_entity_poly.entity_id
_entity_poly.type
_entity_poly.pdbx_seq_one_letter_code
_entity_poly.pdbx_strand_id
1 'polypeptide(L)' 'MENKKVINASESILLVSSFFMFLFISEYMVFIPEIKYFFERSSLWFIFPLITLIVAIHSFVSRKV' A
#
# COMPACT_ATOMS: atom_id res chain seq x y z
N MET A 1 -22.09 0.82 -24.44
CA MET A 1 -21.55 0.33 -23.16
C MET A 1 -20.27 1.09 -22.89
N GLU A 2 -20.21 1.88 -21.80
CA GLU A 2 -18.92 2.41 -21.34
C GLU A 2 -18.04 1.23 -20.95
N ASN A 3 -16.85 1.13 -21.54
CA ASN A 3 -15.86 0.18 -21.03
C ASN A 3 -15.50 0.63 -19.61
N LYS A 4 -15.65 -0.28 -18.63
CA LYS A 4 -15.25 -0.02 -17.25
C LYS A 4 -13.85 -0.58 -17.03
N LYS A 5 -12.97 0.20 -16.39
CA LYS A 5 -11.67 -0.33 -15.96
C LYS A 5 -11.90 -1.36 -14.86
N VAL A 6 -11.41 -2.57 -15.07
CA VAL A 6 -11.40 -3.67 -14.10
C VAL A 6 -9.98 -3.85 -13.56
N ILE A 7 -9.84 -4.10 -12.27
CA ILE A 7 -8.55 -4.38 -11.64
C ILE A 7 -7.99 -5.67 -12.23
N ASN A 8 -6.75 -5.64 -12.72
CA ASN A 8 -6.08 -6.84 -13.24
C ASN A 8 -5.39 -7.64 -12.12
N ALA A 9 -4.81 -8.79 -12.47
CA ALA A 9 -4.13 -9.65 -11.50
C ALA A 9 -2.95 -8.94 -10.80
N SER A 10 -2.12 -8.21 -11.55
CA SER A 10 -0.97 -7.49 -11.01
C SER A 10 -1.39 -6.39 -10.02
N GLU A 11 -2.42 -5.60 -10.38
CA GLU A 11 -2.99 -4.56 -9.51
C GLU A 11 -3.60 -5.17 -8.24
N SER A 12 -4.27 -6.32 -8.37
CA SER A 12 -4.81 -7.06 -7.23
C SER A 12 -3.69 -7.53 -6.29
N ILE A 13 -2.60 -8.07 -6.84
CA ILE A 13 -1.44 -8.51 -6.05
C ILE A 13 -0.83 -7.32 -5.30
N LEU A 14 -0.65 -6.17 -5.96
CA LEU A 14 -0.08 -4.99 -5.31
C LEU A 14 -1.00 -4.47 -4.19
N LEU A 15 -2.31 -4.40 -4.43
CA LEU A 15 -3.29 -4.00 -3.42
C LEU A 15 -3.26 -4.93 -2.20
N VAL A 16 -3.42 -6.24 -2.43
CA VAL A 16 -3.44 -7.25 -1.36
C VAL A 16 -2.10 -7.29 -0.61
N SER A 17 -0.98 -7.20 -1.31
CA SER A 17 0.35 -7.20 -0.69
C SER A 17 0.56 -5.93 0.15
N SER A 18 0.16 -4.76 -0.33
CA SER A 18 0.23 -3.51 0.46
C SER A 18 -0.56 -3.62 1.77
N PHE A 19 -1.74 -4.22 1.72
CA PHE A 19 -2.57 -4.45 2.90
C PHE A 19 -1.88 -5.40 3.90
N PHE A 20 -1.36 -6.54 3.43
CA PHE A 20 -0.65 -7.46 4.31
C PHE A 20 0.64 -6.87 4.89
N MET A 21 1.36 -6.06 4.11
CA MET A 21 2.53 -5.34 4.62
C MET A 21 2.15 -4.34 5.71
N PHE A 22 1.03 -3.62 5.57
CA PHE A 22 0.53 -2.75 6.65
C PHE A 22 0.27 -3.54 7.94
N LEU A 23 -0.44 -4.67 7.84
CA LEU A 23 -0.73 -5.52 9.00
C LEU A 23 0.56 -6.04 9.65
N PHE A 24 1.47 -6.58 8.85
CA PHE A 24 2.72 -7.14 9.35
C PHE A 24 3.60 -6.08 10.03
N ILE A 25 3.77 -4.91 9.41
CA ILE A 25 4.61 -3.84 9.96
C ILE A 25 4.00 -3.30 11.26
N SER A 26 2.68 -3.12 11.30
CA SER A 26 1.98 -2.64 12.49
C SER A 26 2.08 -3.63 13.67
N GLU A 27 2.00 -4.92 13.39
CA GLU A 27 2.02 -5.95 14.44
C GLU A 27 3.45 -6.24 14.95
N TYR A 28 4.44 -6.30 14.04
CA TYR A 28 5.76 -6.87 14.37
C TYR A 28 6.91 -5.87 14.35
N MET A 29 6.80 -4.75 13.64
CA MET A 29 7.95 -3.86 13.39
C MET A 29 7.82 -2.48 14.03
N VAL A 30 6.59 -2.00 14.26
CA VAL A 30 6.37 -0.64 14.75
C VAL A 30 5.35 -0.63 15.88
N PHE A 31 5.82 -0.35 17.09
CA PHE A 31 4.96 0.04 18.19
C PHE A 31 4.87 1.58 18.19
N ILE A 32 3.73 2.15 17.79
CA ILE A 32 3.48 3.60 17.84
C ILE A 32 2.58 3.89 19.05
N PRO A 33 3.13 4.13 20.25
CA PRO A 33 2.32 4.49 21.40
C PRO A 33 1.76 5.91 21.29
N GLU A 34 2.43 6.80 20.54
CA GLU A 34 2.06 8.19 20.35
C GLU A 34 2.51 8.71 18.97
N ILE A 35 1.80 9.70 18.41
CA ILE A 35 2.08 10.30 17.08
C ILE A 35 3.52 10.86 16.98
N LYS A 36 4.12 11.29 18.09
CA LYS A 36 5.50 11.81 18.12
C LYS A 36 6.54 10.78 17.64
N TYR A 37 6.22 9.49 17.74
CA TYR A 37 7.08 8.39 17.31
C TYR A 37 6.93 8.04 15.82
N PHE A 38 6.08 8.77 15.08
CA PHE A 38 5.81 8.49 13.67
C PHE A 38 6.99 8.76 12.73
N PHE A 39 7.99 9.54 13.15
CA PHE A 39 9.22 9.78 12.38
C PHE A 39 10.44 8.98 12.89
N GLU A 40 10.23 8.00 13.78
CA GLU A 40 11.30 7.12 14.20
C GLU A 40 11.72 6.14 13.11
N ARG A 41 12.93 5.58 13.23
CA ARG A 41 13.47 4.65 12.23
C ARG A 41 12.56 3.43 12.02
N SER A 42 11.84 2.99 13.05
CA SER A 42 10.88 1.88 12.98
C SER A 42 9.67 2.24 12.10
N SER A 43 9.08 3.42 12.25
CA SER A 43 7.90 3.82 11.48
C SER A 43 8.20 4.08 9.99
N LEU A 44 9.47 4.29 9.61
CA LEU A 44 9.86 4.37 8.18
C LEU A 44 9.54 3.10 7.39
N TRP A 45 9.36 1.94 8.04
CA TRP A 45 8.92 0.72 7.36
C TRP A 45 7.56 0.87 6.67
N PHE A 46 6.69 1.78 7.14
CA PHE A 46 5.40 2.05 6.49
C PHE A 46 5.51 2.68 5.09
N ILE A 47 6.70 3.14 4.69
CA ILE A 47 6.94 3.63 3.33
C ILE A 47 6.74 2.52 2.30
N PHE A 48 7.10 1.27 2.61
CA PHE A 48 6.96 0.13 1.68
C PHE A 48 5.51 -0.18 1.29
N PRO A 49 4.57 -0.39 2.24
CA PRO A 49 3.18 -0.59 1.89
C PRO A 49 2.57 0.64 1.21
N LEU A 50 2.97 1.86 1.58
CA LEU A 50 2.51 3.10 0.93
C LEU A 50 2.94 3.17 -0.54
N ILE A 51 4.23 2.95 -0.85
CA ILE A 51 4.72 2.95 -2.23
C ILE A 51 4.01 1.87 -3.04
N THR A 52 3.85 0.66 -2.46
CA THR A 52 3.19 -0.45 -3.15
C THR A 52 1.73 -0.11 -3.49
N LEU A 53 1.01 0.53 -2.56
CA LEU A 53 -0.35 1.01 -2.78
C LEU A 53 -0.41 2.11 -3.86
N ILE A 54 0.52 3.08 -3.82
CA ILE A 54 0.62 4.14 -4.83
C ILE A 54 0.86 3.55 -6.22
N VAL A 55 1.74 2.56 -6.35
CA VAL A 55 2.00 1.88 -7.63
C VAL A 55 0.76 1.15 -8.13
N ALA A 56 0.00 0.48 -7.25
CA ALA A 56 -1.25 -0.18 -7.61
C ALA A 56 -2.29 0.81 -8.16
N ILE A 57 -2.49 1.93 -7.44
CA ILE A 57 -3.44 2.98 -7.83
C ILE A 57 -2.98 3.65 -9.12
N HIS A 58 -1.70 4.01 -9.23
CA HIS A 58 -1.15 4.64 -10.42
C HIS A 58 -1.29 3.72 -11.65
N SER A 59 -1.01 2.42 -11.51
CA SER A 59 -1.24 1.44 -12.58
C SER A 59 -2.69 1.47 -13.07
N PHE A 60 -3.65 1.38 -12.14
CA PHE A 60 -5.07 1.33 -12.46
C PHE A 60 -5.58 2.63 -13.10
N VAL A 61 -5.17 3.78 -12.56
CA VAL A 61 -5.59 5.10 -13.04
C VAL A 61 -4.98 5.41 -14.40
N SER A 62 -3.70 5.10 -14.62
CA SER A 62 -2.97 5.47 -15.82
C SER A 62 -3.22 4.55 -17.03
N ARG A 63 -3.70 3.31 -16.83
CA ARG A 63 -4.00 2.42 -17.96
C ARG A 63 -5.18 2.91 -18.78
N LYS A 64 -5.12 2.79 -20.12
CA LYS A 64 -6.29 3.01 -20.98
C LYS A 64 -7.31 1.88 -20.74
N VAL A 65 -8.59 2.22 -20.89
CA VAL A 65 -9.70 1.27 -20.69
C VAL A 65 -9.69 0.20 -21.77
#